data_AF-A0A917C956-F1
#
_entry.id   AF-A0A917C956-F1
#
_cell.length_a   1.000
_cell.length_b   1.000
_cell.length_c   1.000
_cell.angle_alpha   90.00
_cell.angle_beta   90.00
_cell.angle_gamma   90.00
#
_symmetry.space_group_name_H-M   'P 1'
#
loop_
_entity.id
_entity.type
_entity.pdbx_description
1 polymer ?
#
loop_
_entity_poly.entity_id
_entity_poly.type
_entity_poly.pdbx_seq_one_letter_code
_entity_poly.pdbx_strand_id
1 'polypeptide(L)' 'MNNAFILSFSVAVGSIVMLILNLIFFGSSIATTILGASTALNCAVLSTFYREESLETLKRMFGKR' A
#
# COMPACT_ATOMS: atom_id res chain seq x y z
N MET A 1 -3.62 4.03 17.00
CA MET A 1 -3.11 3.37 15.78
C MET A 1 -2.11 2.33 16.20
N ASN A 2 -2.37 1.08 15.85
CA ASN A 2 -1.52 -0.05 16.20
C ASN A 2 -0.16 0.04 15.48
N ASN A 3 0.96 -0.26 16.15
CA ASN A 3 2.30 -0.17 15.52
C ASN A 3 2.43 -1.12 14.31
N ALA A 4 1.77 -2.28 14.37
CA ALA A 4 1.71 -3.23 13.26
C ALA A 4 1.01 -2.63 12.02
N PHE A 5 -0.09 -1.90 12.22
CA PHE A 5 -0.81 -1.22 11.14
C PHE A 5 0.05 -0.13 10.48
N ILE A 6 0.75 0.68 11.28
CA ILE A 6 1.62 1.76 10.76
C ILE A 6 2.73 1.17 9.89
N LEU A 7 3.36 0.08 10.33
CA LEU A 7 4.39 -0.61 9.55
C LEU A 7 3.81 -1.19 8.25
N SER A 8 2.70 -1.92 8.32
CA SER A 8 2.08 -2.52 7.12
C SER A 8 1.61 -1.45 6.13
N PHE A 9 1.06 -0.33 6.60
CA PHE A 9 0.67 0.81 5.78
C PHE A 9 1.88 1.49 5.14
N SER A 10 2.96 1.72 5.90
CA SER A 10 4.20 2.32 5.39
C SER A 10 4.86 1.43 4.33
N VAL A 11 4.83 0.11 4.51
CA VAL A 11 5.32 -0.86 3.52
C VAL A 11 4.44 -0.85 2.27
N ALA A 12 3.11 -0.75 2.41
CA ALA A 12 2.20 -0.64 1.28
C ALA A 12 2.47 0.63 0.45
N VAL A 13 2.56 1.80 1.09
CA VAL A 13 2.86 3.07 0.43
C VAL A 13 4.26 3.04 -0.22
N GLY A 14 5.27 2.55 0.51
CA GLY A 14 6.62 2.40 -0.02
C GLY A 14 6.68 1.49 -1.25
N SER A 15 5.94 0.38 -1.23
CA SER A 15 5.86 -0.55 -2.36
C SER A 15 5.18 0.09 -3.58
N ILE A 16 4.14 0.91 -3.39
CA ILE A 16 3.51 1.68 -4.48
C ILE A 16 4.50 2.66 -5.11
N VAL A 17 5.25 3.41 -4.29
CA VAL A 17 6.27 4.35 -4.80
C VAL A 17 7.35 3.60 -5.57
N MET A 18 7.83 2.47 -5.04
CA MET A 18 8.82 1.64 -5.70
C MET A 18 8.29 1.06 -7.03
N LEU A 19 7.01 0.65 -7.07
CA LEU A 19 6.34 0.19 -8.28
C LEU A 19 6.31 1.28 -9.36
N ILE A 20 5.90 2.49 -8.99
CA ILE A 20 5.81 3.65 -9.90
C ILE A 20 7.21 3.99 -10.43
N LEU A 21 8.22 4.06 -9.56
CA LEU A 21 9.60 4.30 -9.97
C LEU A 21 10.09 3.19 -10.91
N ASN A 22 9.81 1.92 -10.60
CA ASN A 22 10.22 0.81 -11.44
C ASN A 22 9.55 0.88 -12.83
N LEU A 23 8.27 1.24 -12.89
CA LEU A 23 7.53 1.41 -14.14
C LEU A 23 8.08 2.59 -14.98
N ILE A 24 8.47 3.70 -14.34
CA ILE A 24 9.03 4.88 -15.02
C ILE A 24 10.43 4.61 -15.56
N PHE A 25 11.31 4.01 -14.76
CA PHE A 25 12.73 3.85 -15.10
C PHE A 25 13.03 2.59 -15.91
N PHE A 26 12.30 1.49 -15.68
CA PHE A 26 12.58 0.18 -16.28
C PHE A 26 11.45 -0.33 -17.19
N GLY A 27 10.33 0.37 -17.27
CA GLY A 27 9.19 -0.02 -18.10
C GLY A 27 8.47 -1.27 -17.60
N SER A 28 7.78 -1.97 -18.50
CA SER A 28 7.04 -3.20 -18.18
C SER A 28 8.00 -4.39 -18.07
N SER A 29 8.60 -4.58 -16.89
CA SER A 29 9.45 -5.72 -16.55
C SER A 29 8.70 -6.75 -15.69
N ILE A 30 9.14 -8.01 -15.73
CA ILE A 30 8.68 -9.07 -14.81
C ILE A 30 8.81 -8.62 -13.35
N ALA A 31 9.87 -7.86 -13.02
CA ALA A 31 10.07 -7.29 -11.69
C ALA A 31 8.94 -6.33 -11.30
N THR A 32 8.45 -5.53 -12.24
CA THR A 32 7.34 -4.59 -12.04
C THR A 32 6.02 -5.34 -11.79
N THR A 33 5.79 -6.44 -12.50
CA THR A 33 4.62 -7.30 -12.27
C THR A 33 4.66 -7.97 -10.90
N ILE A 34 5.81 -8.48 -10.47
CA ILE A 34 5.99 -9.10 -9.14
C ILE A 34 5.79 -8.05 -8.04
N LEU A 35 6.40 -6.87 -8.18
CA LEU A 35 6.19 -5.75 -7.27
C LEU A 35 4.70 -5.35 -7.20
N GLY A 36 4.01 -5.34 -8.35
CA GLY A 36 2.59 -5.02 -8.44
C GLY A 36 1.73 -6.04 -7.69
N ALA A 37 1.98 -7.32 -7.92
CA ALA A 37 1.28 -8.41 -7.23
C ALA A 37 1.52 -8.38 -5.72
N SER A 38 2.76 -8.19 -5.27
CA SER A 38 3.10 -8.07 -3.84
C SER A 38 2.44 -6.85 -3.19
N THR A 39 2.42 -5.72 -3.89
CA THR A 39 1.76 -4.49 -3.41
C THR A 39 0.24 -4.68 -3.30
N ALA A 40 -0.38 -5.27 -4.33
CA ALA A 40 -1.81 -5.58 -4.35
C ALA A 40 -2.20 -6.55 -3.23
N LEU A 41 -1.41 -7.60 -3.01
CA LEU A 41 -1.60 -8.55 -1.92
C LEU A 41 -1.50 -7.87 -0.55
N ASN A 42 -0.47 -7.03 -0.34
CA ASN A 42 -0.29 -6.33 0.93
C ASN A 42 -1.43 -5.32 1.20
N CYS A 43 -1.89 -4.60 0.17
CA CYS A 43 -3.07 -3.74 0.27
C CYS A 43 -4.35 -4.54 0.54
N ALA A 44 -4.54 -5.69 -0.10
CA ALA A 44 -5.67 -6.57 0.15
C ALA A 44 -5.68 -7.04 1.61
N VAL A 45 -4.57 -7.57 2.11
CA VAL A 45 -4.41 -7.99 3.52
C VAL A 45 -4.69 -6.83 4.48
N LEU A 46 -4.17 -5.63 4.20
CA LEU A 46 -4.44 -4.44 5.00
C LEU A 46 -5.94 -4.09 5.02
N SER A 47 -6.61 -4.19 3.86
CA SER A 47 -8.05 -3.90 3.74
C SER A 47 -8.94 -4.94 4.44
N THR A 48 -8.48 -6.20 4.51
CA THR A 48 -9.26 -7.29 5.11
C THR A 48 -9.06 -7.36 6.62
N PHE A 49 -7.82 -7.28 7.11
CA PHE A 49 -7.50 -7.44 8.53
C PHE A 49 -7.53 -6.13 9.31
N TYR A 50 -7.23 -5.00 8.68
CA TYR A 50 -7.16 -3.69 9.33
C TYR A 50 -8.20 -2.73 8.75
N ARG A 51 -9.38 -3.25 8.37
CA ARG A 51 -10.44 -2.48 7.71
C ARG A 51 -10.89 -1.25 8.51
N GLU A 52 -11.09 -1.38 9.82
CA GLU A 52 -11.55 -0.27 10.66
C GLU A 52 -10.46 0.80 10.83
N GLU A 53 -9.22 0.39 11.13
CA GLU A 53 -8.10 1.33 11.28
C GLU A 53 -7.72 2.01 9.95
N SER A 54 -7.78 1.28 8.83
CA SER A 54 -7.53 1.84 7.49
C SER A 54 -8.62 2.83 7.10
N LEU A 55 -9.89 2.56 7.40
CA LEU A 55 -11.01 3.46 7.10
C LEU A 55 -10.99 4.70 8.00
N GLU A 56 -10.61 4.57 9.28
CA GLU A 56 -10.40 5.70 10.19
C GLU A 56 -9.23 6.57 9.71
N THR A 57 -8.11 5.96 9.32
CA THR A 57 -6.95 6.68 8.79
C THR A 57 -7.27 7.37 7.46
N LEU A 58 -8.03 6.71 6.58
CA LEU A 58 -8.49 7.28 5.31
C LEU A 58 -9.44 8.47 5.55
N LYS A 59 -10.37 8.35 6.51
CA LYS A 59 -11.23 9.47 6.94
C LYS A 59 -10.43 10.65 7.48
N ARG A 60 -9.38 10.39 8.27
CA ARG A 60 -8.46 11.43 8.77
C ARG A 60 -7.66 12.09 7.65
N MET A 61 -7.15 11.32 6.70
CA MET A 61 -6.38 11.84 5.56
C MET A 61 -7.24 12.61 4.56
N PHE A 62 -8.43 12.11 4.21
CA PHE A 62 -9.33 12.73 3.24
C PHE A 62 -10.34 13.70 3.86
N GLY A 63 -10.25 13.95 5.17
CA GLY A 63 -10.90 15.08 5.82
C GLY A 63 -12.42 15.08 5.76
N LYS A 64 -13.08 13.92 5.71
CA LYS A 64 -14.52 13.87 6.04
C LYS A 64 -14.67 13.63 7.55
N ARG A 65 -14.86 14.74 8.26
CA ARG A 65 -15.58 14.75 9.54
C ARG A 65 -16.93 14.05 9.38
#